data_AF-A0AA96PY19-F1
#
_entry.id   AF-A0AA96PY19-F1
#
_cell.length_a   1.000
_cell.length_b   1.000
_cell.length_c   1.000
_cell.angle_alpha   90.00
_cell.angle_beta   90.00
_cell.angle_gamma   90.00
#
_symmetry.space_group_name_H-M   'P 1'
#
loop_
_entity.id
_entity.type
_entity.pdbx_description
1 polymer ?
#
loop_
_entity_poly.entity_id
_entity_poly.type
_entity_poly.pdbx_seq_one_letter_code
_entity_poly.pdbx_strand_id
1 'polypeptide(L)' 'MKNVQVPQQLFMKLLRYHLLDDDSCADDVKKGLEQKMNTMVERELYTKSKTAPTEEEREKARQEYLDRRGIQADFRW' A
#
# COMPACT_ATOMS: atom_id res chain seq x y z
N MET A 1 10.78 1.67 -16.32
CA MET A 1 10.29 1.00 -15.10
C MET A 1 9.85 2.08 -14.12
N LYS A 2 8.75 1.88 -13.37
CA LYS A 2 8.36 2.82 -12.31
C LYS A 2 9.19 2.53 -11.07
N ASN A 3 9.70 3.58 -10.42
CA ASN A 3 10.48 3.44 -9.19
C ASN A 3 9.56 3.46 -7.97
N VAL A 4 9.85 2.60 -6.98
CA VAL A 4 9.12 2.55 -5.71
C VAL A 4 9.99 3.16 -4.62
N GLN A 5 9.47 4.19 -3.95
CA GLN A 5 10.14 4.79 -2.79
C GLN A 5 9.77 4.04 -1.51
N VAL A 6 10.79 3.70 -0.72
CA VAL A 6 10.64 3.07 0.60
C VAL A 6 11.33 3.90 1.67
N PRO A 7 10.90 3.82 2.95
CA PRO A 7 11.62 4.47 4.03
C PRO A 7 13.08 4.00 4.10
N GLN A 8 14.00 4.92 4.39
CA GLN A 8 15.43 4.60 4.51
C GLN A 8 15.69 3.47 5.50
N GLN A 9 14.98 3.45 6.64
CA GLN A 9 15.12 2.39 7.63
C GLN A 9 14.77 1.00 7.07
N LEU A 10 13.71 0.89 6.25
CA LEU A 10 13.34 -0.37 5.60
C LEU A 10 14.41 -0.78 4.58
N PHE A 11 14.96 0.17 3.83
CA PHE A 11 16.06 -0.10 2.92
C PHE A 11 17.31 -0.62 3.65
N MET A 12 17.69 -0.02 4.77
CA MET A 12 18.83 -0.51 5.57
C MET A 12 18.57 -1.90 6.17
N LYS A 13 17.34 -2.21 6.58
CA LYS A 13 16.98 -3.56 7.04
C LYS A 13 17.06 -4.58 5.90
N LEU A 14 16.61 -4.21 4.69
CA LEU A 14 16.78 -5.04 3.50
C LEU A 14 18.26 -5.33 3.21
N LEU A 15 19.14 -4.34 3.33
CA LEU A 15 20.59 -4.55 3.16
C LEU A 15 21.14 -5.51 4.22
N ARG A 16 20.75 -5.34 5.49
CA ARG A 16 21.20 -6.24 6.57
C ARG A 16 20.73 -7.68 6.35
N TYR A 17 19.45 -7.85 6.04
CA TYR A 17 18.87 -9.17 5.80
C TYR A 17 19.50 -9.88 4.60
N HIS A 18 19.70 -9.18 3.47
CA HIS A 18 20.16 -9.83 2.23
C HIS A 18 21.68 -9.85 2.02
N LEU A 19 22.43 -8.93 2.62
CA LEU A 19 23.89 -8.82 2.38
C LEU A 19 24.71 -9.28 3.59
N LEU A 20 24.13 -9.30 4.80
CA LEU A 20 24.83 -9.65 6.04
C LEU A 20 24.22 -10.89 6.73
N ASP A 21 23.24 -11.53 6.10
CA ASP A 21 22.50 -12.69 6.62
C ASP A 21 21.95 -12.47 8.05
N ASP A 22 21.56 -11.22 8.36
CA ASP A 22 20.98 -10.83 9.65
C ASP A 22 19.46 -11.11 9.67
N ASP A 23 19.11 -12.35 10.00
CA ASP A 23 17.72 -12.82 10.11
C ASP A 23 16.91 -12.13 11.21
N SER A 24 17.55 -11.43 12.15
CA SER A 24 16.85 -10.76 13.26
C SER A 24 15.87 -9.67 12.78
N CYS A 25 16.06 -9.16 11.56
CA CYS A 25 15.23 -8.13 10.97
C CYS A 25 14.23 -8.66 9.91
N ALA A 26 14.14 -9.98 9.70
CA ALA A 26 13.30 -10.59 8.68
C ALA A 26 11.82 -10.19 8.80
N ASP A 27 11.26 -10.26 10.01
CA ASP A 27 9.86 -9.90 10.28
C ASP A 27 9.60 -8.41 10.02
N ASP A 28 10.54 -7.55 10.39
CA ASP A 28 10.44 -6.11 10.14
C ASP A 28 10.50 -5.78 8.65
N VAL A 29 11.35 -6.48 7.89
CA VAL A 29 11.43 -6.35 6.43
C VAL A 29 10.11 -6.76 5.80
N LYS A 30 9.60 -7.95 6.16
CA LYS A 30 8.33 -8.47 5.65
C LYS A 30 7.19 -7.49 5.93
N LYS A 31 7.02 -7.07 7.19
CA LYS A 31 5.98 -6.13 7.59
C LYS A 31 6.10 -4.79 6.87
N GLY A 32 7.31 -4.25 6.74
CA GLY A 32 7.56 -2.99 6.05
C GLY A 32 7.20 -3.05 4.56
N LEU A 33 7.53 -4.16 3.88
CA LEU A 33 7.16 -4.39 2.49
C LEU A 33 5.66 -4.58 2.30
N GLU A 34 5.00 -5.36 3.16
CA GLU A 34 3.55 -5.55 3.15
C GLU A 34 2.82 -4.20 3.33
N GLN A 35 3.26 -3.38 4.29
CA GLN A 35 2.72 -2.04 4.50
C GLN A 35 2.90 -1.16 3.26
N LYS A 36 4.08 -1.21 2.62
CA LYS A 36 4.34 -0.44 1.40
C LYS A 36 3.42 -0.87 0.26
N MET A 37 3.24 -2.18 0.07
CA MET A 37 2.36 -2.74 -0.94
C MET A 37 0.92 -2.29 -0.72
N ASN A 38 0.41 -2.41 0.51
CA ASN A 38 -0.94 -1.98 0.86
C ASN A 38 -1.15 -0.49 0.59
N THR A 39 -0.19 0.35 0.96
CA THR A 39 -0.22 1.79 0.69
C THR A 39 -0.28 2.09 -0.82
N MET A 40 0.44 1.31 -1.63
CA MET A 40 0.41 1.48 -3.09
C MET A 40 -0.95 1.13 -3.67
N VAL A 41 -1.55 0.02 -3.23
CA VAL A 41 -2.88 -0.40 -3.67
C VAL A 41 -3.94 0.62 -3.24
N GLU A 42 -3.89 1.10 -1.99
CA GLU A 42 -4.78 2.17 -1.51
C GLU A 42 -4.67 3.43 -2.37
N ARG A 43 -3.44 3.82 -2.74
CA ARG A 43 -3.20 4.99 -3.59
C ARG A 43 -3.76 4.79 -5.00
N GLU A 44 -3.61 3.60 -5.56
CA GLU A 44 -4.16 3.26 -6.88
C GLU A 44 -5.69 3.29 -6.88
N LEU A 45 -6.33 2.68 -5.89
CA LEU A 45 -7.78 2.70 -5.73
C LEU A 45 -8.32 4.12 -5.57
N TYR A 46 -7.67 4.93 -4.74
CA TYR A 46 -8.03 6.35 -4.60
C TYR A 46 -7.89 7.12 -5.92
N THR A 47 -6.82 6.86 -6.68
CA THR A 47 -6.62 7.52 -7.98
C THR A 47 -7.72 7.08 -8.95
N LYS A 48 -8.00 5.78 -9.05
CA LYS A 48 -9.03 5.22 -9.91
C LYS A 48 -10.42 5.76 -9.56
N SER A 49 -10.74 5.92 -8.28
CA SER A 49 -12.02 6.49 -7.84
C SER A 49 -12.20 7.96 -8.28
N LYS A 50 -11.10 8.67 -8.55
CA LYS A 50 -11.12 10.07 -9.00
C LYS A 50 -11.03 10.22 -10.52
N THR A 51 -10.31 9.33 -11.20
CA THR A 51 -9.94 9.51 -12.61
C THR A 51 -10.48 8.45 -13.56
N ALA A 52 -11.16 7.40 -13.09
CA ALA A 52 -11.73 6.40 -13.99
C ALA A 52 -12.78 7.02 -14.93
N PRO A 53 -12.91 6.50 -16.17
CA PRO A 53 -13.71 7.13 -17.22
C PRO A 53 -15.23 7.02 -16.97
N THR A 54 -15.69 5.99 -16.27
CA THR A 54 -17.11 5.76 -16.00
C THR A 54 -17.44 5.96 -14.52
N GLU A 55 -18.67 6.41 -14.23
CA GLU A 55 -19.13 6.60 -12.85
C GLU A 55 -19.17 5.28 -12.07
N GLU A 56 -19.57 4.18 -12.72
CA GLU A 56 -19.61 2.85 -12.11
C GLU A 56 -18.22 2.39 -11.65
N GLU A 57 -17.19 2.55 -12.48
CA GLU A 57 -15.81 2.19 -12.12
C GLU A 57 -15.26 3.10 -11.01
N ARG A 58 -15.60 4.39 -11.05
CA ARG A 58 -15.21 5.34 -10.00
C ARG A 58 -15.84 4.97 -8.66
N GLU A 59 -17.13 4.66 -8.64
CA GLU A 59 -17.84 4.30 -7.43
C GLU A 59 -17.39 2.95 -6.88
N LYS A 60 -17.15 1.96 -7.75
CA LYS A 60 -16.59 0.66 -7.34
C LYS A 60 -15.21 0.84 -6.67
N ALA A 61 -14.32 1.62 -7.29
CA ALA A 61 -13.01 1.90 -6.71
C ALA A 61 -13.10 2.71 -5.41
N ARG A 62 -14.09 3.62 -5.29
CA ARG A 62 -14.36 4.37 -4.06
C ARG A 62 -14.77 3.43 -2.93
N GLN A 63 -15.72 2.53 -3.18
CA GLN A 63 -16.17 1.57 -2.16
C GLN A 63 -15.02 0.68 -1.69
N GLU A 64 -14.24 0.10 -2.61
CA GLU A 64 -13.11 -0.75 -2.25
C GLU A 64 -12.03 0.01 -1.45
N TYR A 65 -11.76 1.27 -1.80
CA TYR A 65 -10.88 2.13 -1.01
C TYR A 65 -11.43 2.34 0.41
N LEU A 66 -12.71 2.69 0.55
CA LEU A 66 -13.34 2.94 1.85
C LEU A 66 -13.43 1.68 2.72
N ASP A 67 -13.67 0.52 2.12
CA ASP A 67 -13.64 -0.79 2.78
C ASP A 67 -12.26 -1.07 3.36
N ARG A 68 -11.20 -0.88 2.57
CA ARG A 68 -9.81 -1.07 3.04
C ARG A 68 -9.41 -0.07 4.13
N ARG A 69 -9.97 1.14 4.10
CA ARG A 69 -9.80 2.15 5.16
C ARG A 69 -10.61 1.84 6.42
N GLY A 70 -11.49 0.84 6.40
CA GLY A 70 -12.33 0.45 7.54
C GLY A 70 -13.43 1.45 7.88
N ILE A 71 -13.83 2.31 6.94
CA ILE A 71 -14.88 3.31 7.17
C ILE A 71 -16.22 2.60 7.08
N GLN A 72 -17.05 2.64 8.12
CA GLN A 72 -18.37 2.00 8.11
C GLN A 72 -19.29 2.64 7.06
N ALA A 73 -20.18 1.83 6.45
CA ALA A 73 -21.05 2.27 5.35
C ALA A 73 -21.86 3.54 5.68
N ASP A 74 -22.35 3.65 6.91
CA ASP A 74 -23.15 4.77 7.39
C ASP A 74 -22.39 6.11 7.43
N PHE A 75 -21.06 6.07 7.35
CA PHE A 75 -20.18 7.24 7.32
C PHE A 75 -19.64 7.56 5.91
N ARG A 76 -20.16 6.92 4.85
CA ARG A 76 -19.67 7.03 3.46
C ARG A 76 -20.49 7.97 2.57
N TRP A 77 -21.38 8.76 3.16
CA TRP A 77 -22.21 9.75 2.45
C TRP A 77 -21.40 10.91 1.89
#